data_AF-A0A1H1Q256-F1
#
_entry.id   AF-A0A1H1Q256-F1
#
_cell.length_a   1.000
_cell.length_b   1.000
_cell.length_c   1.000
_cell.angle_alpha   90.00
_cell.angle_beta   90.00
_cell.angle_gamma   90.00
#
_symmetry.space_group_name_H-M   'P 1'
#
loop_
_entity.id
_entity.type
_entity.pdbx_description
1 polymer ?
#
loop_
_entity_poly.entity_id
_entity_poly.type
_entity_poly.pdbx_seq_one_letter_code
_entity_poly.pdbx_strand_id
1 'polypeptide(L)'
;MKILKTISAVALLLIGVFSFSKAEKTTPKSSLNLEEVNITQILSSEEKGCRPSSEVFFYVDTKLVKKSRGCTTINASIYVLDRVSGQSNLLANENIVVPSYKDAVLHYDTIPSTCNKIELTNGDKIVGSEIQTPYCFNELIQYKTIYKSYNNATNKLLHIDRTL
;
A
#
# COMPACT_ATOMS: atom_id res chain seq x y z
N MET A 1 57.06 20.11 13.89
CA MET A 1 55.79 19.61 14.48
C MET A 1 54.52 20.16 13.84
N LYS A 2 54.46 21.39 13.31
CA LYS A 2 53.23 21.94 12.69
C LYS A 2 52.81 21.18 11.42
N ILE A 3 53.76 20.91 10.52
CA ILE A 3 53.51 20.22 9.24
C ILE A 3 52.95 18.80 9.45
N LEU A 4 53.48 18.05 10.43
CA LEU A 4 52.99 16.70 10.74
C LEU A 4 51.54 16.71 11.20
N LYS A 5 51.15 17.68 12.05
CA LYS A 5 49.77 17.83 12.51
C LYS A 5 48.82 18.18 11.37
N THR A 6 49.26 19.01 10.43
CA THR A 6 48.47 19.36 9.23
C THR A 6 48.24 18.15 8.34
N ILE A 7 49.27 17.32 8.12
CA ILE A 7 49.15 16.09 7.32
C ILE A 7 48.19 15.09 7.98
N SER A 8 48.30 14.89 9.29
CA SER A 8 47.40 13.99 10.02
C SER A 8 45.94 14.47 10.00
N ALA A 9 45.71 15.78 10.09
CA ALA A 9 44.36 16.34 10.00
C ALA A 9 43.75 16.12 8.60
N VAL A 10 44.53 16.34 7.54
CA VAL A 10 44.09 16.10 6.15
C VAL A 10 43.81 14.62 5.90
N ALA A 11 44.64 13.73 6.42
CA ALA A 11 44.43 12.28 6.31
C ALA A 11 43.15 11.81 7.00
N LEU A 12 42.88 12.30 8.22
CA LEU A 12 41.63 12.02 8.95
C LEU A 12 40.40 12.53 8.22
N LEU A 13 40.50 13.71 7.60
CA LEU A 13 39.42 14.31 6.83
C LEU A 13 39.13 13.48 5.56
N LEU A 14 40.17 13.03 4.87
CA LEU A 14 40.04 12.14 3.71
C LEU A 14 39.43 10.78 4.10
N ILE A 15 39.90 10.14 5.17
CA ILE A 15 39.33 8.87 5.65
C ILE A 15 37.86 9.05 6.04
N GLY A 16 37.51 10.17 6.69
CA GLY A 16 36.11 10.48 6.99
C GLY A 16 35.25 10.56 5.72
N VAL A 17 35.70 11.29 4.70
CA VAL A 17 34.96 11.43 3.44
C VAL A 17 34.85 10.10 2.68
N PHE A 18 35.92 9.30 2.64
CA PHE A 18 35.93 7.99 1.97
C PHE A 18 35.21 6.89 2.76
N SER A 19 35.14 6.94 4.09
CA SER A 19 34.32 6.01 4.88
C SER A 19 32.81 6.20 4.65
N PHE A 20 32.39 7.38 4.17
CA PHE A 20 31.01 7.64 3.76
C PHE A 20 30.81 7.58 2.23
N SER A 21 31.81 7.13 1.45
CA SER A 21 31.61 6.92 0.02
C SER A 21 30.64 5.75 -0.18
N LYS A 22 29.36 6.12 -0.36
CA LYS A 22 28.21 5.31 -0.76
C LYS A 22 28.47 3.81 -0.71
N ALA A 23 27.93 3.14 0.31
CA ALA A 23 27.47 1.77 0.12
C ALA A 23 26.57 1.80 -1.14
N GLU A 24 27.09 1.21 -2.21
CA GLU A 24 26.36 1.07 -3.46
C GLU A 24 25.03 0.42 -3.11
N LYS A 25 23.91 1.10 -3.39
CA LYS A 25 22.58 0.53 -3.15
C LYS A 25 22.40 -0.58 -4.19
N THR A 26 22.97 -1.75 -3.93
CA THR A 26 22.49 -2.98 -4.53
C THR A 26 21.10 -3.15 -3.96
N THR A 27 20.09 -2.59 -4.64
CA THR A 27 18.71 -2.92 -4.35
C THR A 27 18.63 -4.43 -4.44
N PRO A 28 18.34 -5.14 -3.34
CA PRO A 28 18.18 -6.59 -3.40
C PRO A 28 17.15 -6.85 -4.49
N LYS A 29 17.46 -7.74 -5.43
CA LYS A 29 16.50 -8.12 -6.46
C LYS A 29 15.30 -8.70 -5.71
N SER A 30 14.13 -8.07 -5.84
CA SER A 30 12.91 -8.60 -5.25
C SER A 30 12.72 -10.02 -5.73
N SER A 31 12.58 -10.95 -4.79
CA SER A 31 12.25 -12.34 -5.11
C SER A 31 10.76 -12.51 -5.41
N LEU A 32 9.97 -11.44 -5.25
CA LEU A 32 8.53 -11.51 -5.37
C LEU A 32 8.10 -11.42 -6.85
N ASN A 33 8.09 -12.58 -7.52
CA ASN A 33 7.46 -12.73 -8.82
C ASN A 33 5.95 -12.99 -8.63
N LEU A 34 5.11 -12.02 -9.01
CA LEU A 34 3.64 -12.16 -8.89
C LEU A 34 3.05 -13.26 -9.77
N GLU A 35 3.76 -13.70 -10.81
CA GLU A 35 3.34 -14.81 -11.67
C GLU A 35 3.51 -16.18 -10.98
N GLU A 36 4.46 -16.29 -10.06
CA GLU A 36 4.78 -17.54 -9.35
C GLU A 36 4.15 -17.60 -7.95
N VAL A 37 3.89 -16.44 -7.33
CA VAL A 37 3.42 -16.33 -5.95
C VAL A 37 1.89 -16.28 -5.89
N ASN A 38 1.28 -17.27 -5.21
CA ASN A 38 -0.16 -17.27 -4.95
C ASN A 38 -0.52 -16.35 -3.76
N ILE A 39 -0.90 -15.11 -4.08
CA ILE A 39 -1.27 -14.07 -3.10
C ILE A 39 -2.44 -14.50 -2.21
N THR A 40 -3.46 -15.15 -2.79
CA THR A 40 -4.65 -15.59 -2.05
C THR A 40 -4.30 -16.67 -1.02
N GLN A 41 -3.36 -17.56 -1.35
CA GLN A 41 -2.89 -18.58 -0.42
C GLN A 41 -2.13 -17.97 0.75
N ILE A 42 -1.28 -16.96 0.49
CA ILE A 42 -0.56 -16.26 1.56
C ILE A 42 -1.56 -15.58 2.50
N LEU A 43 -2.49 -14.77 1.95
CA LEU A 43 -3.49 -14.08 2.76
C LEU A 43 -4.36 -15.06 3.57
N SER A 44 -4.81 -16.16 2.96
CA SER A 44 -5.58 -17.21 3.65
C SER A 44 -4.76 -17.89 4.77
N SER A 45 -3.46 -18.09 4.58
CA SER A 45 -2.59 -18.65 5.60
C SER A 45 -2.37 -17.68 6.78
N GLU A 46 -2.30 -16.38 6.52
CA GLU A 46 -2.20 -15.36 7.57
C GLU A 46 -3.45 -15.30 8.45
N GLU A 47 -4.64 -15.48 7.87
CA GLU A 47 -5.89 -15.50 8.65
C GLU A 47 -6.01 -16.70 9.58
N LYS A 48 -5.50 -17.85 9.17
CA LYS A 48 -5.48 -19.08 9.98
C LYS A 48 -4.32 -19.11 10.97
N GLY A 49 -3.26 -18.36 10.70
CA GLY A 49 -2.05 -18.31 11.49
C GLY A 49 -2.13 -17.37 12.70
N CYS A 50 -1.18 -17.52 13.62
CA CYS A 50 -1.00 -16.62 14.75
C CYS A 50 0.06 -15.54 14.50
N ARG A 51 0.74 -15.56 13.34
CA ARG A 51 1.84 -14.65 13.00
C ARG A 51 1.74 -14.24 11.53
N PRO A 52 1.87 -12.93 11.20
CA PRO A 52 1.98 -12.47 9.82
C PRO A 52 3.22 -13.05 9.13
N SER A 53 3.20 -13.08 7.80
CA SER A 53 4.36 -13.51 7.00
C SER A 53 5.60 -12.69 7.35
N SER A 54 6.76 -13.34 7.42
CA SER A 54 8.05 -12.68 7.57
C SER A 54 8.59 -12.13 6.25
N GLU A 55 8.16 -12.69 5.13
CA GLU A 55 8.68 -12.40 3.80
C GLU A 55 7.96 -11.24 3.14
N VAL A 56 6.64 -11.19 3.32
CA VAL A 56 5.79 -10.20 2.65
C VAL A 56 4.94 -9.41 3.63
N PHE A 57 4.51 -8.23 3.20
CA PHE A 57 3.59 -7.40 3.95
C PHE A 57 2.56 -6.78 3.02
N PHE A 58 1.28 -6.92 3.35
CA PHE A 58 0.21 -6.34 2.58
C PHE A 58 -0.25 -5.01 3.19
N TYR A 59 -0.48 -4.02 2.34
CA TYR A 59 -1.03 -2.75 2.76
C TYR A 59 -1.87 -2.11 1.68
N VAL A 60 -2.71 -1.17 2.11
CA VAL A 60 -3.56 -0.38 1.24
C VAL A 60 -3.12 1.07 1.32
N ASP A 61 -2.89 1.69 0.17
CA ASP A 61 -2.70 3.13 0.03
C ASP A 61 -3.97 3.76 -0.55
N THR A 62 -4.29 4.97 -0.11
CA THR A 62 -5.52 5.67 -0.52
C THR A 62 -5.21 7.09 -0.93
N LYS A 63 -5.81 7.52 -2.05
CA LYS A 63 -5.67 8.88 -2.58
C LYS A 63 -7.03 9.50 -2.81
N LEU A 64 -7.14 10.80 -2.54
CA LEU A 64 -8.37 11.55 -2.82
C LEU A 64 -8.53 11.74 -4.33
N VAL A 65 -9.68 11.34 -4.88
CA VAL A 65 -10.02 11.60 -6.29
C VAL A 65 -10.95 12.80 -6.40
N LYS A 66 -12.06 12.78 -5.66
CA LYS A 66 -13.09 13.83 -5.73
C LYS A 66 -13.86 13.92 -4.42
N LYS A 67 -14.19 15.14 -3.99
CA LYS A 67 -15.18 15.38 -2.95
C LYS A 67 -16.49 15.84 -3.59
N SER A 68 -17.59 15.23 -3.18
CA SER A 68 -18.94 15.57 -3.63
C SER A 68 -19.82 15.83 -2.40
N ARG A 69 -21.02 16.37 -2.61
CA ARG A 69 -21.97 16.56 -1.52
C ARG A 69 -22.42 15.19 -0.99
N GLY A 70 -22.05 14.88 0.25
CA GLY A 70 -22.47 13.66 0.94
C GLY A 70 -21.61 12.42 0.67
N CYS A 71 -20.56 12.50 -0.15
CA CYS A 71 -19.57 11.43 -0.28
C CYS A 71 -18.21 11.93 -0.77
N THR A 72 -17.20 11.09 -0.56
CA THR A 72 -15.86 11.29 -1.09
C THR A 72 -15.47 10.09 -1.93
N THR A 73 -15.04 10.32 -3.17
CA THR A 73 -14.42 9.28 -4.00
C THR A 73 -12.94 9.25 -3.72
N ILE A 74 -12.44 8.09 -3.36
CA ILE A 74 -11.02 7.80 -3.16
C ILE A 74 -10.58 6.74 -4.16
N ASN A 75 -9.29 6.74 -4.49
CA ASN A 75 -8.64 5.63 -5.18
C ASN A 75 -7.91 4.81 -4.12
N ALA A 76 -8.20 3.51 -4.03
CA ALA A 76 -7.58 2.59 -3.11
C ALA A 76 -6.74 1.56 -3.88
N SER A 77 -5.48 1.44 -3.50
CA SER A 77 -4.52 0.52 -4.10
C SER A 77 -4.05 -0.50 -3.07
N ILE A 78 -4.17 -1.78 -3.38
CA ILE A 78 -3.64 -2.87 -2.57
C ILE A 78 -2.25 -3.20 -3.08
N TYR A 79 -1.27 -3.21 -2.18
CA TYR A 79 0.11 -3.53 -2.47
C TYR A 79 0.59 -4.73 -1.65
N VAL A 80 1.55 -5.44 -2.21
CA VAL A 80 2.40 -6.39 -1.48
C VAL A 80 3.83 -5.86 -1.48
N LEU A 81 4.39 -5.76 -0.28
CA LEU A 81 5.77 -5.36 -0.02
C LEU A 81 6.60 -6.61 0.26
N ASP A 82 7.64 -6.85 -0.54
CA ASP A 82 8.72 -7.75 -0.16
C ASP A 82 9.54 -7.08 0.94
N ARG A 83 9.58 -7.70 2.13
CA ARG A 83 10.27 -7.16 3.30
C ARG A 83 11.79 -7.23 3.19
N VAL A 84 12.32 -8.12 2.36
CA VAL A 84 13.76 -8.28 2.17
C VAL A 84 14.28 -7.22 1.21
N SER A 85 13.63 -7.05 0.06
CA SER A 85 14.05 -6.05 -0.94
C SER A 85 13.50 -4.63 -0.69
N GLY A 86 12.41 -4.51 0.07
CA GLY A 86 11.68 -3.26 0.25
C GLY A 86 10.87 -2.83 -0.98
N GLN A 87 10.73 -3.69 -1.99
CA GLN A 87 9.99 -3.39 -3.21
C GLN A 87 8.50 -3.74 -3.05
N SER A 88 7.64 -2.83 -3.52
CA SER A 88 6.19 -3.01 -3.51
C SER A 88 5.64 -3.29 -4.90
N ASN A 89 4.76 -4.27 -5.04
CA ASN A 89 4.02 -4.53 -6.27
C ASN A 89 2.52 -4.23 -6.08
N LEU A 90 1.90 -3.64 -7.10
CA LEU A 90 0.46 -3.37 -7.13
C LEU A 90 -0.31 -4.67 -7.40
N LEU A 91 -1.29 -4.97 -6.53
CA LEU A 91 -2.13 -6.15 -6.65
C LEU A 91 -3.51 -5.83 -7.22
N ALA A 92 -4.13 -4.78 -6.70
CA ALA A 92 -5.47 -4.34 -7.09
C ALA A 92 -5.59 -2.82 -6.95
N ASN A 93 -6.40 -2.20 -7.80
CA ASN A 93 -6.68 -0.77 -7.73
C ASN A 93 -8.15 -0.51 -8.06
N GLU A 94 -8.84 0.22 -7.20
CA GLU A 94 -10.24 0.56 -7.41
C GLU A 94 -10.57 1.97 -6.93
N ASN A 95 -11.48 2.66 -7.62
CA ASN A 95 -12.12 3.84 -7.04
C ASN A 95 -13.27 3.40 -6.14
N ILE A 96 -13.34 4.01 -4.98
CA ILE A 96 -14.30 3.69 -3.94
C ILE A 96 -15.00 4.97 -3.50
N VAL A 97 -16.33 4.92 -3.47
CA VAL A 97 -17.16 5.99 -2.96
C VAL A 97 -17.39 5.75 -1.48
N VAL A 98 -16.97 6.70 -0.67
CA VAL A 98 -17.07 6.72 0.79
C VAL A 98 -18.21 7.67 1.18
N PRO A 99 -19.37 7.16 1.60
CA PRO A 99 -20.50 7.99 2.03
C PRO A 99 -20.12 8.82 3.26
N SER A 100 -20.53 10.08 3.35
CA SER A 100 -20.32 10.87 4.58
C SER A 100 -21.24 10.42 5.72
N TYR A 101 -22.39 9.83 5.39
CA TYR A 101 -23.42 9.37 6.32
C TYR A 101 -24.05 8.08 5.78
N LYS A 102 -24.54 7.20 6.67
CA LYS A 102 -25.07 5.88 6.31
C LYS A 102 -26.25 5.92 5.32
N ASP A 103 -27.14 6.90 5.48
CA ASP A 103 -28.37 7.01 4.68
C ASP A 103 -28.25 8.04 3.55
N ALA A 104 -27.02 8.36 3.13
CA ALA A 104 -26.79 9.31 2.05
C ALA A 104 -27.26 8.71 0.71
N VAL A 105 -28.15 9.41 0.00
CA VAL A 105 -28.45 9.10 -1.41
C VAL A 105 -27.30 9.64 -2.26
N LEU A 106 -26.49 8.72 -2.80
CA LEU A 106 -25.28 9.08 -3.54
C LEU A 106 -25.50 8.98 -5.04
N HIS A 107 -25.10 10.02 -5.75
CA HIS A 107 -24.93 9.99 -7.19
C HIS A 107 -23.43 9.89 -7.49
N TYR A 108 -23.02 8.79 -8.10
CA TYR A 108 -21.64 8.55 -8.52
C TYR A 108 -21.62 7.84 -9.87
N ASP A 109 -20.61 8.17 -10.66
CA ASP A 109 -20.38 7.50 -11.94
C ASP A 109 -19.66 6.17 -11.68
N THR A 110 -20.04 5.14 -12.42
CA THR A 110 -19.32 3.87 -12.39
C THR A 110 -18.41 3.76 -13.59
N ILE A 111 -17.18 3.32 -13.37
CA ILE A 111 -16.19 3.07 -14.41
C ILE A 111 -16.34 1.60 -14.84
N PRO A 112 -16.44 1.29 -16.14
CA PRO A 112 -16.45 -0.09 -16.62
C PRO A 112 -15.20 -0.84 -16.12
N SER A 113 -15.40 -1.99 -15.51
CA SER A 113 -14.34 -2.83 -14.94
C SER A 113 -14.75 -4.30 -15.08
N THR A 114 -13.78 -5.18 -15.25
CA THR A 114 -13.98 -6.64 -15.26
C THR A 114 -14.25 -7.19 -13.86
N CYS A 115 -13.92 -6.42 -12.82
CA CYS A 115 -14.10 -6.80 -11.43
C CYS A 115 -15.50 -6.45 -10.92
N ASN A 116 -16.01 -7.26 -9.99
CA ASN A 116 -17.33 -7.06 -9.43
C ASN A 116 -17.36 -5.82 -8.53
N LYS A 117 -18.32 -4.94 -8.81
CA LYS A 117 -18.61 -3.77 -7.98
C LYS A 117 -19.52 -4.20 -6.84
N ILE A 118 -19.01 -4.18 -5.62
CA ILE A 118 -19.75 -4.55 -4.41
C ILE A 118 -19.84 -3.36 -3.45
N GLU A 119 -20.84 -3.40 -2.59
CA GLU A 119 -20.89 -2.60 -1.38
C GLU A 119 -20.14 -3.33 -0.27
N LEU A 120 -19.17 -2.65 0.34
CA LEU A 120 -18.40 -3.16 1.46
C LEU A 120 -19.24 -3.14 2.74
N THR A 121 -18.82 -3.91 3.74
CA THR A 121 -19.51 -4.02 5.04
C THR A 121 -19.63 -2.70 5.81
N ASN A 122 -18.76 -1.73 5.52
CA ASN A 122 -18.80 -0.38 6.09
C ASN A 122 -19.67 0.61 5.28
N GLY A 123 -20.34 0.16 4.22
CA GLY A 123 -21.18 0.98 3.34
C GLY A 123 -20.43 1.66 2.19
N ASP A 124 -19.11 1.49 2.09
CA ASP A 124 -18.32 2.03 0.98
C ASP A 124 -18.58 1.24 -0.30
N LYS A 125 -18.60 1.92 -1.46
CA LYS A 125 -19.03 1.31 -2.73
C LYS A 125 -17.91 1.32 -3.76
N ILE A 126 -17.55 0.16 -4.27
CA ILE A 126 -16.56 0.04 -5.36
C ILE A 126 -17.22 0.50 -6.66
N VAL A 127 -16.59 1.46 -7.36
CA VAL A 127 -17.15 2.04 -8.59
C VAL A 127 -16.38 1.70 -9.86
N GLY A 128 -15.22 1.06 -9.77
CA GLY A 128 -14.38 0.71 -10.91
C GLY A 128 -13.07 1.51 -10.96
N SER A 129 -12.09 1.01 -11.71
CA SER A 129 -10.85 1.71 -12.05
C SER A 129 -10.52 1.52 -13.52
N GLU A 130 -9.79 2.48 -14.08
CA GLU A 130 -9.22 2.40 -15.44
C GLU A 130 -7.94 1.56 -15.48
N ILE A 131 -7.36 1.24 -14.30
CA ILE A 131 -6.09 0.51 -14.18
C ILE A 131 -6.38 -0.99 -14.17
N GLN A 132 -5.85 -1.71 -15.15
CA GLN A 132 -5.84 -3.18 -15.11
C GLN A 132 -4.85 -3.65 -14.06
N THR A 133 -5.31 -4.53 -13.18
CA THR A 133 -4.52 -5.08 -12.08
C THR A 133 -4.66 -6.60 -12.04
N PRO A 134 -3.65 -7.32 -11.52
CA PRO A 134 -3.65 -8.78 -11.55
C PRO A 134 -4.74 -9.43 -10.70
N TYR A 135 -5.28 -8.71 -9.71
CA TYR A 135 -6.35 -9.18 -8.83
C TYR A 135 -7.48 -8.17 -8.75
N CYS A 136 -8.69 -8.67 -8.52
CA CYS A 136 -9.82 -7.80 -8.25
C CYS A 136 -9.85 -7.35 -6.79
N PHE A 137 -10.09 -6.06 -6.56
CA PHE A 137 -10.10 -5.50 -5.20
C PHE A 137 -11.16 -6.17 -4.31
N ASN A 138 -12.33 -6.49 -4.87
CA ASN A 138 -13.42 -7.15 -4.15
C ASN A 138 -13.09 -8.57 -3.69
N GLU A 139 -12.07 -9.21 -4.27
CA GLU A 139 -11.58 -10.54 -3.86
C GLU A 139 -10.58 -10.40 -2.70
N LEU A 140 -9.66 -9.44 -2.80
CA LEU A 140 -8.62 -9.24 -1.79
C LEU A 140 -9.12 -8.53 -0.53
N ILE A 141 -10.10 -7.63 -0.65
CA ILE A 141 -10.63 -6.87 0.50
C ILE A 141 -11.36 -7.73 1.51
N GLN A 142 -11.72 -8.97 1.15
CA GLN A 142 -12.37 -9.93 2.06
C GLN A 142 -11.44 -10.39 3.18
N TYR A 143 -10.13 -10.35 2.95
CA TYR A 143 -9.15 -10.74 3.95
C TYR A 143 -8.98 -9.66 5.01
N LYS A 144 -9.01 -10.06 6.29
CA LYS A 144 -8.97 -9.15 7.45
C LYS A 144 -7.76 -8.19 7.42
N THR A 145 -6.60 -8.68 6.99
CA THR A 145 -5.37 -7.87 6.88
C THR A 145 -5.56 -6.70 5.92
N ILE A 146 -6.16 -6.96 4.74
CA ILE A 146 -6.42 -5.95 3.72
C ILE A 146 -7.52 -5.00 4.19
N TYR A 147 -8.63 -5.54 4.69
CA TYR A 147 -9.76 -4.74 5.17
C TYR A 147 -9.36 -3.76 6.26
N LYS A 148 -8.60 -4.22 7.26
CA LYS A 148 -8.08 -3.37 8.33
C LYS A 148 -7.13 -2.29 7.80
N SER A 149 -6.24 -2.65 6.88
CA SER A 149 -5.34 -1.67 6.25
C SER A 149 -6.12 -0.62 5.46
N TYR A 150 -7.17 -1.03 4.73
CA TYR A 150 -8.05 -0.13 3.98
C TYR A 150 -8.78 0.84 4.89
N ASN A 151 -9.42 0.36 5.96
CA ASN A 151 -10.11 1.20 6.93
C ASN A 151 -9.15 2.22 7.56
N ASN A 152 -7.96 1.77 7.98
CA ASN A 152 -6.95 2.66 8.56
C ASN A 152 -6.49 3.75 7.58
N ALA A 153 -6.21 3.38 6.32
CA ALA A 153 -5.77 4.31 5.29
C ALA A 153 -6.87 5.33 4.97
N THR A 154 -8.11 4.87 4.82
CA THR A 154 -9.28 5.71 4.54
C THR A 154 -9.58 6.66 5.70
N ASN A 155 -9.58 6.16 6.94
CA ASN A 155 -9.79 6.96 8.15
C ASN A 155 -8.74 8.07 8.26
N LYS A 156 -7.47 7.72 8.00
CA LYS A 156 -6.36 8.68 7.99
C LYS A 156 -6.51 9.73 6.89
N LEU A 157 -6.88 9.33 5.67
CA LEU A 157 -7.04 10.23 4.54
C LEU A 157 -8.20 11.21 4.72
N LEU A 158 -9.31 10.74 5.29
CA LEU A 158 -10.55 11.51 5.40
C LEU A 158 -10.74 12.18 6.76
N HIS A 159 -9.83 11.94 7.72
CA HIS A 159 -9.93 12.40 9.10
C HIS A 159 -11.24 11.99 9.78
N ILE A 160 -11.61 10.72 9.58
CA ILE A 160 -12.81 10.11 10.16
C ILE A 160 -12.40 8.97 11.09
N ASP A 161 -13.25 8.64 12.05
CA ASP A 161 -13.03 7.51 12.95
C ASP A 161 -14.11 6.45 12.72
N ARG A 162 -13.83 5.52 11.80
CA ARG A 162 -14.69 4.36 11.55
C ARG A 162 -14.03 3.15 12.19
N THR A 163 -14.50 2.80 13.38
CA THR A 163 -14.19 1.53 14.03
C THR A 163 -15.19 0.47 13.56
N LEU A 164 -14.77 -0.36 12.61
CA LEU A 164 -15.37 -1.66 12.29
C LEU A 164 -14.25 -2.69 12.19
#